data_AF-A0A3S4SEM4-F1
#
_entry.id   AF-A0A3S4SEM4-F1
#
_cell.length_a   1.000
_cell.length_b   1.000
_cell.length_c   1.000
_cell.angle_alpha   90.00
_cell.angle_beta   90.00
_cell.angle_gamma   90.00
#
_symmetry.space_group_name_H-M   'P 1'
#
loop_
_entity.id
_entity.type
_entity.pdbx_description
1 polymer ?
#
loop_
_entity_poly.entity_id
_entity_poly.type
_entity_poly.pdbx_seq_one_letter_code
_entity_poly.pdbx_strand_id
1 'polypeptide(L)'
;MVMLGAGALALVLGAAIPGRDTPTAPKRAVKRRIYWTGTFVGVILLFLGGLPDVQSAIAFAAAAVILMTGMAYFRTPNLKIGGQIYSAYEPHREPDPPPGV
;
A
#
# COMPACT_ATOMS: atom_id res chain seq x y z
N MET A 1 8.39 -4.82 -20.56
CA MET A 1 9.02 -3.57 -20.09
C MET A 1 8.00 -2.51 -19.65
N VAL A 2 7.09 -2.06 -20.51
CA VAL A 2 6.12 -0.99 -20.17
C VAL A 2 5.25 -1.30 -18.94
N MET A 3 4.78 -2.55 -18.80
CA MET A 3 3.96 -2.97 -17.64
C MET A 3 4.74 -3.05 -16.32
N LEU A 4 6.03 -3.42 -16.37
CA LEU A 4 6.89 -3.43 -15.17
C LEU A 4 7.11 -2.01 -14.65
N GLY A 5 7.38 -1.06 -15.56
CA GLY A 5 7.50 0.36 -15.22
C GLY A 5 6.18 0.93 -14.69
N ALA A 6 5.04 0.59 -15.31
CA ALA A 6 3.73 1.01 -14.84
C ALA A 6 3.39 0.43 -13.46
N GLY A 7 3.75 -0.82 -13.19
CA GLY A 7 3.56 -1.47 -11.90
C GLY A 7 4.38 -0.79 -10.79
N ALA A 8 5.67 -0.55 -11.04
CA ALA A 8 6.52 0.19 -10.11
C ALA A 8 6.00 1.62 -9.85
N LEU A 9 5.55 2.31 -10.90
CA LEU A 9 4.97 3.65 -10.79
C LEU A 9 3.69 3.64 -9.94
N ALA A 10 2.80 2.66 -10.13
CA ALA A 10 1.58 2.51 -9.34
C ALA A 10 1.86 2.30 -7.85
N LEU A 11 2.91 1.54 -7.50
CA LEU A 11 3.36 1.37 -6.11
C LEU A 11 3.83 2.71 -5.52
N VAL A 12 4.66 3.46 -6.26
CA VAL A 12 5.18 4.76 -5.82
C VAL A 12 4.05 5.78 -5.64
N LEU A 13 3.12 5.86 -6.60
CA LEU A 13 1.99 6.79 -6.53
C LEU A 13 1.06 6.44 -5.37
N GLY A 14 0.74 5.15 -5.16
CA GLY A 14 -0.06 4.71 -4.01
C GLY A 14 0.59 5.05 -2.66
N ALA A 15 1.92 5.05 -2.59
CA ALA A 15 2.68 5.42 -1.40
C ALA A 15 2.79 6.94 -1.19
N ALA A 16 2.91 7.71 -2.27
CA ALA A 16 3.15 9.15 -2.23
C ALA A 16 1.89 9.99 -2.06
N ILE A 17 0.72 9.49 -2.50
CA ILE A 17 -0.52 10.27 -2.46
C ILE A 17 -0.98 10.46 -1.00
N PRO A 18 -1.08 11.72 -0.51
CA PRO A 18 -1.59 11.98 0.83
C PRO A 18 -3.08 11.68 0.91
N GLY A 19 -3.51 11.14 2.06
CA GLY A 19 -4.92 10.97 2.36
C GLY A 19 -5.59 12.33 2.52
N ARG A 20 -6.77 12.48 1.91
CA ARG A 20 -7.65 13.64 2.07
C ARG A 20 -8.80 13.30 3.01
N ASP A 21 -9.32 14.29 3.72
CA ASP A 21 -10.55 14.10 4.46
C ASP A 21 -11.70 13.97 3.46
N THR A 22 -12.59 13.03 3.74
CA THR A 22 -13.81 12.84 2.97
C THR A 22 -14.98 12.80 3.94
N PRO A 23 -16.20 13.16 3.50
CA PRO A 23 -17.39 13.18 4.36
C PRO A 23 -17.67 11.83 5.05
N THR A 24 -17.17 10.74 4.49
CA THR A 24 -17.43 9.36 4.94
C THR A 24 -16.20 8.66 5.54
N ALA A 25 -15.01 9.28 5.51
CA ALA A 25 -13.79 8.67 6.05
C ALA A 25 -12.70 9.71 6.41
N PRO A 26 -12.02 9.55 7.56
CA PRO A 26 -10.93 10.43 7.98
C PRO A 26 -9.67 10.26 7.11
N LYS A 27 -8.79 11.28 7.04
CA LYS A 27 -7.55 11.28 6.23
C LYS A 27 -6.77 9.97 6.28
N ARG A 28 -6.59 9.38 7.49
CA ARG A 28 -5.81 8.15 7.70
C ARG A 28 -6.46 6.94 7.01
N ALA A 29 -7.77 6.80 7.10
CA ALA A 29 -8.50 5.72 6.44
C ALA A 29 -8.44 5.82 4.92
N VAL A 30 -8.54 7.05 4.38
CA VAL A 30 -8.41 7.31 2.95
C VAL A 30 -6.99 7.02 2.46
N LYS A 31 -5.96 7.48 3.18
CA LYS A 31 -4.55 7.18 2.87
C LYS A 31 -4.29 5.67 2.83
N ARG A 32 -4.80 4.94 3.82
CA ARG A 32 -4.67 3.48 3.89
C ARG A 32 -5.32 2.80 2.68
N ARG A 33 -6.51 3.23 2.27
CA ARG A 33 -7.17 2.69 1.07
C ARG A 33 -6.34 2.95 -0.18
N ILE A 34 -5.92 4.20 -0.42
CA ILE A 34 -5.10 4.58 -1.58
C ILE A 34 -3.81 3.76 -1.63
N TYR A 35 -3.14 3.60 -0.48
CA TYR A 35 -1.94 2.81 -0.35
C TYR A 35 -2.15 1.35 -0.79
N TRP A 36 -3.12 0.67 -0.19
CA TRP A 36 -3.35 -0.75 -0.48
C TRP A 36 -3.94 -0.99 -1.87
N THR A 37 -4.79 -0.09 -2.38
CA THR A 37 -5.27 -0.16 -3.75
C THR A 37 -4.12 0.02 -4.75
N GLY A 38 -3.22 0.98 -4.51
CA GLY A 38 -2.02 1.17 -5.32
C GLY A 38 -1.09 -0.04 -5.26
N THR A 39 -0.87 -0.62 -4.07
CA THR A 39 -0.11 -1.86 -3.90
C THR A 39 -0.70 -3.00 -4.71
N PHE A 40 -2.01 -3.23 -4.61
CA PHE A 40 -2.68 -4.32 -5.31
C PHE A 40 -2.59 -4.17 -6.83
N VAL A 41 -2.88 -2.98 -7.36
CA VAL A 41 -2.78 -2.69 -8.79
C VAL A 41 -1.32 -2.82 -9.28
N GLY A 42 -0.36 -2.28 -8.53
CA GLY A 42 1.06 -2.36 -8.86
C GLY A 42 1.57 -3.81 -8.90
N VAL A 43 1.17 -4.64 -7.94
CA VAL A 43 1.52 -6.08 -7.90
C VAL A 43 0.95 -6.83 -9.10
N ILE A 44 -0.32 -6.58 -9.48
CA ILE A 44 -0.93 -7.19 -10.66
C ILE A 44 -0.18 -6.80 -11.94
N LEU A 45 0.15 -5.51 -12.09
CA LEU A 45 0.89 -5.02 -13.26
C LEU A 45 2.31 -5.59 -13.32
N LEU A 46 2.99 -5.74 -12.19
CA LEU A 46 4.30 -6.39 -12.12
C LEU A 46 4.23 -7.85 -12.54
N PHE A 47 3.22 -8.58 -12.04
CA PHE A 47 3.00 -9.98 -12.40
C PHE A 47 2.72 -10.14 -13.90
N LEU A 48 1.77 -9.38 -14.45
CA LEU A 48 1.45 -9.41 -15.87
C LEU A 48 2.63 -8.98 -16.74
N GLY A 49 3.42 -8.01 -16.28
CA GLY A 49 4.60 -7.51 -16.97
C GLY A 49 5.80 -8.45 -16.97
N GLY A 50 5.83 -9.46 -16.08
CA GLY A 50 6.85 -10.49 -16.01
C GLY A 50 6.59 -11.69 -16.93
N LEU A 51 5.40 -11.81 -17.52
CA LEU A 51 5.07 -12.94 -18.41
C LEU A 51 5.83 -12.90 -19.74
N PRO A 52 6.18 -14.07 -20.32
CA PRO A 52 5.77 -15.42 -19.92
C PRO A 52 6.62 -16.05 -18.82
N ASP A 53 7.64 -15.38 -18.29
CA ASP A 53 8.45 -15.90 -17.19
C ASP A 53 7.70 -15.81 -15.86
N VAL A 54 6.92 -16.85 -15.58
CA VAL A 54 6.10 -16.95 -14.36
C VAL A 54 6.96 -16.93 -13.09
N GLN A 55 8.18 -17.50 -13.12
CA GLN A 55 9.04 -17.53 -11.95
C GLN A 55 9.48 -16.11 -11.58
N SER A 56 9.96 -15.34 -12.56
CA SER A 56 10.32 -13.93 -12.35
C SER A 56 9.10 -13.09 -11.96
N ALA A 57 7.94 -13.31 -12.62
CA ALA A 57 6.70 -12.61 -12.30
C ALA A 57 6.25 -12.80 -10.84
N ILE A 58 6.29 -14.05 -10.34
CA ILE A 58 6.00 -14.37 -8.94
C ILE A 58 7.03 -13.72 -8.02
N ALA A 59 8.32 -13.79 -8.35
CA ALA A 59 9.38 -13.20 -7.54
C ALA A 59 9.20 -11.68 -7.39
N PHE A 60 8.88 -10.97 -8.49
CA PHE A 60 8.62 -9.53 -8.44
C PHE A 60 7.36 -9.17 -7.66
N ALA A 61 6.27 -9.93 -7.85
CA ALA A 61 5.04 -9.73 -7.09
C ALA A 61 5.27 -9.95 -5.59
N ALA A 62 5.95 -11.03 -5.21
CA ALA A 62 6.29 -11.34 -3.83
C ALA A 62 7.18 -10.26 -3.21
N ALA A 63 8.23 -9.84 -3.91
CA ALA A 63 9.12 -8.77 -3.46
C ALA A 63 8.35 -7.46 -3.23
N ALA A 64 7.44 -7.09 -4.14
CA ALA A 64 6.61 -5.90 -4.00
C ALA A 64 5.68 -5.99 -2.77
N VAL A 65 5.02 -7.13 -2.54
CA VAL A 65 4.16 -7.33 -1.36
C VAL A 65 4.96 -7.23 -0.06
N ILE A 66 6.13 -7.86 0.00
CA ILE A 66 7.01 -7.82 1.18
C ILE A 66 7.46 -6.38 1.44
N LEU A 67 7.94 -5.68 0.40
CA LEU A 67 8.44 -4.31 0.51
C LEU A 67 7.34 -3.34 0.94
N MET A 68 6.15 -3.44 0.34
CA MET A 68 5.04 -2.56 0.71
C MET A 68 4.51 -2.88 2.11
N THR A 69 4.40 -4.15 2.49
CA THR A 69 3.99 -4.52 3.86
C THR A 69 5.02 -4.05 4.89
N GLY A 70 6.31 -4.22 4.61
CA GLY A 70 7.38 -3.71 5.46
C GLY A 70 7.35 -2.19 5.59
N MET A 71 7.18 -1.47 4.48
CA MET A 71 7.02 -0.01 4.49
C MET A 71 5.79 0.42 5.30
N ALA A 72 4.68 -0.31 5.15
CA ALA A 72 3.47 -0.08 5.91
C ALA A 72 3.71 -0.25 7.42
N TYR A 73 4.46 -1.27 7.82
CA TYR A 73 4.76 -1.56 9.23
C TYR A 73 5.77 -0.58 9.85
N PHE A 74 6.83 -0.20 9.15
CA PHE A 74 7.90 0.61 9.73
C PHE A 74 7.67 2.12 9.64
N ARG A 75 6.95 2.59 8.63
CA ARG A 75 6.97 4.02 8.24
C ARG A 75 5.61 4.67 8.21
N THR A 76 4.52 3.92 8.38
CA THR A 76 3.15 4.48 8.26
C THR A 76 2.17 3.80 9.22
N PRO A 77 0.99 4.40 9.49
CA PRO A 77 -0.10 3.75 10.19
C PRO A 77 -1.06 3.00 9.24
N ASN A 78 -0.56 2.52 8.09
CA ASN A 78 -1.41 1.96 7.03
C ASN A 78 -1.74 0.46 7.23
N LEU A 79 -1.03 -0.24 8.11
CA LEU A 79 -1.28 -1.66 8.37
C LEU A 79 -2.30 -1.79 9.50
N LYS A 80 -3.57 -2.04 9.15
CA LYS A 80 -4.66 -2.24 10.11
C LYS A 80 -5.25 -3.63 9.96
N ILE A 81 -5.26 -4.42 11.03
CA ILE A 81 -5.80 -5.79 11.06
C ILE A 81 -6.75 -5.88 12.26
N GLY A 82 -7.97 -6.36 12.04
CA GLY A 82 -8.95 -6.55 13.14
C GLY A 82 -9.30 -5.29 13.93
N GLY A 83 -9.19 -4.09 13.33
CA GLY A 83 -9.46 -2.84 14.02
C GLY A 83 -8.22 -2.20 14.69
N GLN A 84 -7.12 -2.92 14.81
CA GLN A 84 -5.87 -2.45 15.43
C GLN A 84 -4.83 -2.06 14.38
N ILE A 85 -4.08 -0.98 14.62
CA ILE A 85 -3.01 -0.53 13.73
C ILE A 85 -1.70 -1.14 14.20
N TYR A 86 -1.05 -1.89 13.31
CA TYR A 86 0.22 -2.55 13.55
C TYR A 86 1.34 -1.72 12.92
N SER A 87 2.24 -1.21 13.77
CA SER A 87 3.41 -0.46 13.33
C SER A 87 4.58 -0.76 14.27
N ALA A 88 5.82 -0.69 13.76
CA ALA A 88 7.02 -0.76 14.58
C ALA A 88 7.18 0.49 15.48
N TYR A 89 6.73 1.64 15.00
CA TYR A 89 6.86 2.92 15.70
C TYR A 89 5.61 3.21 16.55
N GLU A 90 5.80 3.44 17.84
CA GLU A 90 4.74 3.65 18.86
C GLU A 90 3.69 4.69 18.42
N PRO A 91 4.08 5.91 17.95
CA PRO A 91 3.11 6.93 17.54
C PRO A 91 2.21 6.55 16.37
N HIS A 92 2.65 5.61 15.52
CA HIS A 92 1.81 5.17 14.41
C HIS A 92 0.77 4.12 14.83
N ARG A 93 0.81 3.61 16.06
CA ARG A 93 -0.18 2.67 16.60
C ARG A 93 -1.41 3.37 17.18
N GLU A 94 -1.39 4.71 17.28
CA GLU A 94 -2.53 5.48 17.76
C GLU A 94 -3.81 5.14 16.99
N PRO A 95 -4.93 4.87 17.70
CA PRO A 95 -6.20 4.59 17.06
C PRO A 95 -6.60 5.65 16.04
N ASP A 96 -7.29 5.22 14.98
CA ASP A 96 -7.84 6.15 13.99
C ASP A 96 -8.75 7.16 14.71
N PRO A 97 -8.58 8.49 14.49
CA PRO A 97 -9.45 9.49 15.07
C PRO A 97 -10.91 9.32 14.56
N PRO A 98 -11.91 9.70 15.37
CA PRO A 98 -13.30 9.59 14.98
C PRO A 98 -13.60 10.38 13.69
N PRO A 99 -14.56 9.93 12.86
CA PRO A 99 -14.94 10.68 11.66
C PRO A 99 -15.47 12.07 12.03
N GLY A 100 -14.91 13.14 11.45
CA GLY A 100 -15.46 14.50 11.55
C GLY A 100 -14.90 15.43 12.62
N VAL A 101 -13.71 15.17 13.17
CA VAL A 101 -12.93 16.13 13.99
C VAL A 101 -11.93 16.92 13.17
#